data_AF-A0A7V8IPW6-F1
#
_entry.id   AF-A0A7V8IPW6-F1
#
_cell.length_a   1.000
_cell.length_b   1.000
_cell.length_c   1.000
_cell.angle_alpha   90.00
_cell.angle_beta   90.00
_cell.angle_gamma   90.00
#
_symmetry.space_group_name_H-M   'P 1'
#
loop_
_entity.id
_entity.type
_entity.pdbx_description
1 polymer ?
#
loop_
_entity_poly.entity_id
_entity_poly.type
_entity_poly.pdbx_seq_one_letter_code
_entity_poly.pdbx_strand_id
1 'polypeptide(L)'
;MVLYVTTKTPDGKIINQQEKIYMPLPQQFGRGDKMGRGPYEKSGLLKDTSLPPLRTVKETFYVPLYKESKVDGKLARTIISNDVTVEVELWYLPYGKKEDEGNSQMWQKVTKKLSIAKGGK
;
A
#
# COMPACT_ATOMS: atom_id res chain seq x y z
N MET A 1 -4.56 11.06 -3.50
CA MET A 1 -3.75 10.70 -2.32
C MET A 1 -3.21 9.30 -2.47
N VAL A 2 -2.09 8.97 -1.84
CA VAL A 2 -1.49 7.63 -1.92
C VAL A 2 -1.18 7.15 -0.51
N LEU A 3 -1.56 5.91 -0.20
CA LEU A 3 -1.24 5.24 1.05
C LEU A 3 -0.17 4.19 0.79
N TYR A 4 0.93 4.29 1.50
CA TYR A 4 2.00 3.33 1.51
C TYR A 4 1.94 2.49 2.78
N VAL A 5 2.01 1.17 2.61
CA VAL A 5 2.10 0.21 3.70
C VAL A 5 3.39 -0.56 3.53
N THR A 6 4.36 -0.30 4.41
CA THR A 6 5.69 -0.91 4.37
C THR A 6 5.89 -1.78 5.60
N THR A 7 6.30 -3.03 5.39
CA THR A 7 6.66 -3.95 6.47
C THR A 7 8.16 -4.17 6.48
N LYS A 8 8.79 -3.95 7.63
CA LYS A 8 10.23 -4.11 7.84
C LYS A 8 10.53 -5.16 8.91
N THR A 9 11.61 -5.92 8.74
CA THR A 9 12.21 -6.73 9.83
C THR A 9 12.91 -5.82 10.85
N PRO A 10 13.33 -6.33 12.03
CA PRO A 10 14.12 -5.57 13.00
C PRO A 10 15.45 -5.10 12.41
N ASP A 11 16.01 -5.86 11.47
CA ASP A 11 17.23 -5.52 10.72
C ASP A 11 17.01 -4.43 9.65
N GLY A 12 15.81 -3.86 9.57
CA GLY A 12 15.45 -2.80 8.61
C GLY A 12 15.15 -3.29 7.19
N LYS A 13 15.19 -4.61 6.93
CA LYS A 13 14.89 -5.18 5.61
C LYS A 13 13.40 -5.09 5.30
N ILE A 14 13.06 -4.49 4.15
CA ILE A 14 11.67 -4.43 3.67
C ILE A 14 11.25 -5.83 3.19
N ILE A 15 10.19 -6.37 3.81
CA ILE A 15 9.60 -7.66 3.45
C ILE A 15 8.51 -7.47 2.39
N ASN A 16 7.74 -6.39 2.53
CA ASN A 16 6.56 -6.13 1.73
C ASN A 16 6.31 -4.63 1.66
N GLN A 17 5.97 -4.15 0.47
CA GLN A 17 5.56 -2.78 0.22
C GLN A 17 4.32 -2.81 -0.65
N GLN A 18 3.26 -2.20 -0.16
CA GLN A 18 1.99 -2.06 -0.87
C GLN A 18 1.65 -0.58 -0.98
N GLU A 19 1.05 -0.22 -2.11
CA GLU A 19 0.58 1.13 -2.36
C GLU A 19 -0.89 1.10 -2.77
N LYS A 20 -1.64 2.09 -2.32
CA LYS A 20 -3.03 2.29 -2.74
C LYS A 20 -3.27 3.75 -3.08
N ILE A 21 -3.78 3.97 -4.28
CA ILE A 21 -4.08 5.30 -4.81
C ILE A 21 -5.56 5.61 -4.57
N TYR A 22 -5.81 6.65 -3.80
CA TYR A 22 -7.14 7.25 -3.62
C TYR A 22 -7.28 8.41 -4.62
N MET A 23 -7.61 8.04 -5.85
CA MET A 23 -7.93 8.97 -6.93
C MET A 23 -9.13 8.38 -7.70
N PRO A 24 -10.18 9.18 -7.97
CA PRO A 24 -11.29 8.70 -8.77
C PRO A 24 -10.80 8.23 -10.14
N LEU A 25 -11.33 7.11 -10.62
CA LEU A 25 -10.99 6.53 -11.92
C LEU A 25 -11.95 7.08 -13.00
N PRO A 26 -11.51 8.01 -13.86
CA PRO A 26 -12.28 8.46 -15.01
C PRO A 26 -12.28 7.41 -16.14
N GLN A 27 -13.26 7.54 -17.03
CA GLN A 27 -13.53 6.66 -18.15
C GLN A 27 -12.32 6.39 -19.04
N GLN A 28 -11.51 7.42 -19.33
CA GLN A 28 -10.33 7.26 -20.17
C GLN A 28 -9.20 6.48 -19.49
N PHE A 29 -9.06 6.55 -18.15
CA PHE A 29 -8.07 5.74 -17.42
C PHE A 29 -8.46 4.26 -17.29
N GLY A 30 -9.72 3.90 -17.51
CA GLY A 30 -10.18 2.50 -17.41
C GLY A 30 -10.44 1.79 -18.74
N ARG A 31 -10.41 2.50 -19.88
CA ARG A 31 -10.78 1.92 -21.20
C ARG A 31 -9.89 2.34 -22.39
N GLY A 32 -8.75 3.02 -22.20
CA GLY A 32 -7.85 3.35 -23.32
C GLY A 32 -6.41 3.68 -22.93
N ASP A 33 -5.53 3.74 -23.95
CA ASP A 33 -4.08 3.97 -23.80
C ASP A 33 -3.69 5.46 -23.67
N LYS A 34 -4.67 6.37 -23.65
CA LYS A 34 -4.45 7.82 -23.59
C LYS A 34 -4.92 8.38 -22.26
N MET A 35 -4.04 9.14 -21.62
CA MET A 35 -4.33 9.87 -20.39
C MET A 35 -5.12 11.14 -20.71
N GLY A 36 -6.38 11.24 -20.29
CA GLY A 36 -7.16 12.47 -20.38
C GLY A 36 -6.60 13.56 -19.47
N ARG A 37 -6.16 14.68 -20.05
CA ARG A 37 -5.43 15.77 -19.34
C ARG A 37 -6.32 16.98 -19.01
N GLY A 38 -7.60 16.97 -19.39
CA GLY A 38 -8.56 18.04 -19.07
C GLY A 38 -9.78 17.60 -18.24
N PRO A 39 -10.46 18.53 -17.53
CA PRO A 39 -11.73 18.25 -16.83
C PRO A 39 -12.81 17.64 -17.74
N TYR A 40 -12.87 18.06 -19.00
CA TYR A 40 -13.80 17.57 -20.02
C TYR A 40 -13.51 16.13 -20.47
N GLU A 41 -12.24 15.71 -20.42
CA GLU A 41 -11.77 14.37 -20.78
C GLU A 41 -11.92 13.36 -19.64
N LYS A 42 -12.35 13.83 -18.47
CA LYS A 42 -12.77 13.04 -17.32
C LYS A 42 -14.30 12.96 -17.19
N SER A 43 -15.03 13.21 -18.28
CA SER A 43 -16.46 12.91 -18.34
C SER A 43 -16.65 11.38 -18.24
N GLY A 44 -17.46 10.96 -17.26
CA GLY A 44 -17.64 9.56 -16.90
C GLY A 44 -16.68 9.10 -15.81
N LEU A 45 -17.15 9.08 -14.56
CA LEU A 45 -16.48 8.38 -13.48
C LEU A 45 -16.83 6.90 -13.56
N LEU A 46 -15.83 6.03 -13.75
CA LEU A 46 -16.05 4.58 -13.72
C LEU A 46 -16.16 4.07 -12.29
N LYS A 47 -15.32 4.63 -11.41
CA LYS A 47 -15.31 4.27 -9.99
C LYS A 47 -14.72 5.40 -9.17
N ASP A 48 -15.41 5.77 -8.10
CA ASP A 48 -14.85 6.64 -7.08
C ASP A 48 -14.14 5.79 -6.02
N THR A 49 -12.81 5.90 -5.98
CA THR A 49 -11.96 5.30 -4.94
C THR A 49 -11.29 6.38 -4.10
N SER A 50 -11.76 7.62 -4.15
CA SER A 50 -11.22 8.71 -3.33
C SER A 50 -11.53 8.51 -1.84
N LEU A 51 -10.86 9.28 -0.98
CA LEU A 51 -11.21 9.36 0.44
C LEU A 51 -12.30 10.41 0.62
N PRO A 52 -13.56 10.02 0.91
CA PRO A 52 -14.63 10.97 1.12
C PRO A 52 -14.42 11.79 2.40
N PRO A 53 -14.81 13.08 2.41
CA PRO A 53 -14.71 13.92 3.59
C PRO A 53 -15.56 13.36 4.73
N LEU A 54 -15.04 13.43 5.97
CA LEU A 54 -15.71 13.04 7.21
C LEU A 54 -16.21 11.58 7.27
N ARG A 55 -15.77 10.73 6.34
CA ARG A 55 -16.14 9.32 6.31
C ARG A 55 -14.92 8.44 6.53
N THR A 56 -15.00 7.56 7.52
CA THR A 56 -13.96 6.58 7.81
C THR A 56 -13.97 5.47 6.77
N VAL A 57 -12.85 5.28 6.08
CA VAL A 57 -12.61 4.16 5.17
C VAL A 57 -11.76 3.12 5.90
N LYS A 58 -12.18 1.85 5.84
CA LYS A 58 -11.42 0.71 6.39
C LYS A 58 -10.78 -0.04 5.23
N GLU A 59 -9.47 -0.23 5.31
CA GLU A 59 -8.69 -1.01 4.34
C GLU A 59 -7.94 -2.13 5.04
N THR A 60 -7.90 -3.28 4.38
CA THR A 60 -7.21 -4.47 4.89
C THR A 60 -6.04 -4.79 3.99
N PHE A 61 -4.84 -4.88 4.59
CA PHE A 61 -3.62 -5.24 3.89
C PHE A 61 -3.12 -6.58 4.41
N TYR A 62 -2.76 -7.47 3.48
CA TYR A 62 -2.21 -8.78 3.81
C TYR A 62 -0.69 -8.73 3.71
N VAL A 63 -0.02 -9.06 4.80
CA VAL A 63 1.45 -9.06 4.88
C VAL A 63 1.94 -10.50 4.95
N PRO A 64 2.70 -11.00 3.96
CA PRO A 64 3.25 -12.35 4.02
C PRO A 64 4.39 -12.42 5.03
N LEU A 65 4.24 -13.26 6.05
CA LEU A 65 5.23 -13.42 7.14
C LEU A 65 6.02 -14.73 7.04
N TYR A 66 5.67 -15.59 6.09
CA TYR A 66 6.36 -16.84 5.80
C TYR A 66 6.63 -16.98 4.31
N LYS A 67 7.69 -17.71 3.97
CA LYS A 67 7.94 -18.20 2.61
C LYS A 67 7.62 -19.69 2.57
N GLU A 68 6.91 -20.10 1.52
CA GLU A 68 6.71 -21.50 1.22
C GLU A 68 7.86 -21.98 0.33
N SER A 69 8.61 -22.98 0.79
CA SER A 69 9.66 -23.64 0.02
C SER A 69 9.37 -25.13 -0.05
N LYS A 70 9.70 -25.76 -1.19
CA LYS A 70 9.71 -27.22 -1.29
C LYS A 70 11.07 -27.72 -0.83
N VAL A 71 11.10 -28.40 0.31
CA VAL A 71 12.27 -29.16 0.77
C VAL A 71 11.82 -30.62 0.75
N ASP A 72 12.53 -31.47 0.00
CA ASP A 72 12.24 -32.91 -0.13
C ASP A 72 10.80 -33.26 -0.54
N GLY A 73 10.25 -32.53 -1.52
CA GLY A 73 8.92 -32.81 -2.06
C GLY A 73 7.74 -32.43 -1.15
N LYS A 74 8.02 -31.94 0.07
CA LYS A 74 7.02 -31.45 1.04
C LYS A 74 7.03 -29.92 1.10
N LEU A 75 5.85 -29.32 1.28
CA LEU A 75 5.70 -27.88 1.48
C LEU A 75 6.17 -27.51 2.89
N ALA A 76 7.31 -26.84 2.99
CA ALA A 76 7.82 -26.28 4.23
C ALA A 76 7.51 -24.78 4.29
N ARG A 77 7.07 -24.30 5.46
CA ARG A 77 6.85 -22.87 5.72
C ARG A 77 7.96 -22.34 6.60
N THR A 78 8.76 -21.43 6.06
CA THR A 78 9.84 -20.77 6.80
C THR A 78 9.41 -19.37 7.17
N ILE A 79 9.37 -19.06 8.47
CA ILE A 79 9.05 -17.73 8.98
C ILE A 79 10.15 -16.75 8.56
N ILE A 80 9.78 -15.61 7.97
CA ILE A 80 10.73 -14.58 7.52
C ILE A 80 11.29 -13.82 8.72
N SER A 81 10.42 -13.43 9.64
CA SER A 81 10.77 -12.82 10.93
C SER A 81 9.59 -12.98 11.89
N ASN A 82 9.88 -13.19 13.18
CA ASN A 82 8.85 -13.21 14.22
C ASN A 82 8.44 -11.79 14.63
N ASP A 83 9.35 -10.84 14.56
CA ASP A 83 9.09 -9.44 14.88
C ASP A 83 9.10 -8.62 13.59
N VAL A 84 8.09 -7.79 13.38
CA VAL A 84 7.98 -6.91 12.22
C VAL A 84 7.48 -5.54 12.62
N THR A 85 7.96 -4.51 11.93
CA THR A 85 7.46 -3.15 12.06
C THR A 85 6.67 -2.80 10.80
N VAL A 86 5.40 -2.46 10.98
CA VAL A 86 4.52 -1.98 9.91
C VAL A 86 4.44 -0.47 9.99
N GLU A 87 4.85 0.19 8.92
CA GLU A 87 4.73 1.63 8.73
C GLU A 87 3.61 1.89 7.72
N VAL A 88 2.67 2.74 8.10
CA VAL A 88 1.56 3.18 7.27
C VAL A 88 1.70 4.68 7.08
N GLU A 89 1.86 5.12 5.84
CA GLU A 89 2.08 6.52 5.49
C GLU A 89 1.05 6.97 4.46
N LEU A 90 0.33 8.05 4.78
CA LEU A 90 -0.64 8.67 3.90
C LEU A 90 -0.06 9.96 3.34
N TRP A 91 0.05 10.02 2.01
CA TRP A 91 0.64 11.12 1.27
C TRP A 91 -0.38 11.80 0.36
N TYR A 92 -0.30 13.12 0.31
CA TYR A 92 -0.90 13.93 -0.73
C TYR A 92 0.13 14.17 -1.83
N LEU A 93 -0.15 13.60 -3.00
CA LEU A 93 0.67 13.66 -4.21
C LEU A 93 -0.24 14.14 -5.36
N PRO A 94 -0.33 15.45 -5.63
CA PRO A 94 -1.06 16.00 -6.75
C PRO A 94 -0.36 15.70 -8.09
N TYR A 95 0.97 15.78 -8.12
CA TYR A 95 1.81 15.45 -9.27
C TYR A 95 3.14 14.84 -8.79
N GLY A 96 3.74 14.00 -9.63
CA GLY A 96 5.09 13.48 -9.37
C GLY A 96 5.15 12.31 -8.38
N LYS A 97 6.33 12.12 -7.79
CA LYS A 97 6.65 11.07 -6.82
C LYS A 97 6.83 11.66 -5.42
N LYS A 98 6.92 10.78 -4.42
CA LYS A 98 7.15 11.17 -3.02
C LYS A 98 8.47 11.94 -2.81
N GLU A 99 9.44 11.77 -3.72
CA GLU A 99 10.74 12.45 -3.67
C GLU A 99 10.71 13.87 -4.26
N ASP A 100 9.60 14.28 -4.89
CA ASP A 100 9.52 15.60 -5.51
C ASP A 100 9.25 16.66 -4.43
N GLU A 101 10.30 17.39 -4.08
CA GLU A 101 10.27 18.49 -3.10
C GLU A 101 9.28 19.58 -3.53
N GLY A 102 8.43 20.01 -2.60
CA GLY A 102 7.41 21.05 -2.83
C GLY A 102 6.10 20.56 -3.46
N ASN A 103 6.06 19.36 -4.03
CA ASN A 103 4.84 18.77 -4.59
C ASN A 103 4.25 17.67 -3.72
N SER A 104 5.03 17.10 -2.80
CA SER A 104 4.58 16.03 -1.91
C SER A 104 4.34 16.54 -0.48
N GLN A 105 3.24 16.11 0.12
CA GLN A 105 2.94 16.41 1.53
C GLN A 105 2.52 15.14 2.26
N MET A 106 3.25 14.78 3.32
CA MET A 106 2.83 13.69 4.21
C MET A 106 1.72 14.20 5.14
N TRP A 107 0.57 13.51 5.14
CA TRP A 107 -0.56 13.85 6.01
C TRP A 107 -0.55 13.07 7.31
N GLN A 108 -0.21 11.78 7.25
CA GLN A 108 -0.22 10.94 8.43
C GLN A 108 0.84 9.84 8.31
N LYS A 109 1.49 9.55 9.44
CA LYS A 109 2.37 8.40 9.60
C LYS A 109 2.02 7.66 10.87
N VAL A 110 1.83 6.35 10.75
CA VAL A 110 1.56 5.46 11.88
C VAL A 110 2.53 4.29 11.81
N THR A 111 3.21 4.03 12.91
CA THR A 111 4.12 2.89 13.04
C THR A 111 3.58 1.93 14.08
N LYS A 112 3.50 0.65 13.71
CA LYS A 112 3.03 -0.43 14.59
C LYS A 112 4.02 -1.57 14.58
N LYS A 113 4.52 -1.92 15.77
CA LYS A 113 5.34 -3.13 15.97
C LYS A 113 4.42 -4.33 16.20
N LEU A 114 4.70 -5.43 15.52
CA LEU A 114 3.95 -6.68 15.62
C LEU A 114 4.94 -7.81 15.92
N SER A 115 4.58 -8.68 16.85
CA SER A 115 5.35 -9.87 17.20
C SER A 115 4.47 -11.11 17.04
N ILE A 116 4.98 -12.13 16.36
CA ILE A 116 4.37 -13.45 16.23
C ILE A 116 4.97 -14.33 17.33
N ALA A 117 4.11 -15.07 18.03
CA ALA A 117 4.57 -16.01 19.05
C ALA A 117 5.48 -17.08 18.44
N LYS A 118 6.64 -17.29 19.06
CA LYS A 118 7.60 -18.34 18.70
C LYS A 118 7.11 -19.69 19.24
N GLY A 119 6.05 -20.23 18.64
CA GLY A 119 5.51 -21.56 18.91
C GLY A 119 4.60 -21.64 20.14
N GLY A 120 3.41 -22.20 19.93
CA GLY A 120 2.72 -23.01 20.94
C GLY A 120 3.11 -24.48 20.69
N LYS A 121 3.33 -25.23 21.77
CA LYS A 121 3.55 -26.68 21.75
C LYS A 121 2.54 -27.43 20.90
#